data_AF-J2JYY8-F1
#
_entry.id   AF-J2JYY8-F1
#
_cell.length_a   1.000
_cell.length_b   1.000
_cell.length_c   1.000
_cell.angle_alpha   90.00
_cell.angle_beta   90.00
_cell.angle_gamma   90.00
#
_symmetry.space_group_name_H-M   'P 1'
#
loop_
_entity.id
_entity.type
_entity.pdbx_description
1 polymer ?
#
loop_
_entity_poly.entity_id
_entity_poly.type
_entity_poly.pdbx_seq_one_letter_code
_entity_poly.pdbx_strand_id
1 'polypeptide(L)'
;SLTSIPDGFNPTVGGSLDLGSLKHNVQCKDYGNPILSWENGKYILCDGIFTEVLSKKKGHYFVRKLDSKEKMYIVTDGKNTHAHGKSLKQANEDLQFKIISEKLKKEPIQEDSLLTVKHYRLITGACDTGVRDFMQRNGLEFEVVNNETKEINPIKAKDLLPLLIKNNAYGLDKFKELVQFK
;
A
#
# COMPACT_ATOMS: atom_id res chain seq x y z
N SER A 1 -10.29 -36.53 19.39
CA SER A 1 -11.09 -35.31 19.23
C SER A 1 -10.82 -34.35 20.37
N LEU A 2 -10.78 -33.04 20.12
CA LEU A 2 -10.62 -32.03 21.16
C LEU A 2 -11.93 -31.95 21.98
N THR A 3 -11.86 -32.14 23.30
CA THR A 3 -13.05 -32.25 24.17
C THR A 3 -13.35 -30.99 24.96
N SER A 4 -12.38 -30.07 25.10
CA SER A 4 -12.54 -28.79 25.79
C SER A 4 -11.51 -27.77 25.31
N ILE A 5 -11.80 -26.48 25.53
CA ILE A 5 -10.89 -25.35 25.31
C ILE A 5 -10.47 -24.81 26.69
N PRO A 6 -9.18 -24.62 26.98
CA PRO A 6 -8.73 -24.02 28.24
C PRO A 6 -9.24 -22.59 28.43
N ASP A 7 -9.53 -22.20 29.67
CA ASP A 7 -9.83 -20.81 30.01
C ASP A 7 -8.66 -19.90 29.59
N GLY A 8 -8.99 -18.81 28.90
CA GLY A 8 -8.00 -17.86 28.36
C GLY A 8 -7.39 -18.25 27.01
N PHE A 9 -7.83 -19.34 26.37
CA PHE A 9 -7.42 -19.68 25.01
C PHE A 9 -7.86 -18.60 24.01
N ASN A 10 -6.92 -17.79 23.56
CA ASN A 10 -7.13 -16.73 22.58
C ASN A 10 -6.05 -16.82 21.48
N PRO A 11 -6.15 -17.80 20.57
CA PRO A 11 -5.12 -18.02 19.58
C PRO A 11 -5.12 -16.86 18.58
N THR A 12 -3.95 -16.29 18.32
CA THR A 12 -3.79 -15.36 17.21
C THR A 12 -3.65 -16.17 15.92
N VAL A 13 -4.76 -16.37 15.22
CA VAL A 13 -4.81 -17.09 13.94
C VAL A 13 -4.96 -16.13 12.77
N GLY A 14 -4.19 -16.34 11.69
CA GLY A 14 -4.26 -15.54 10.47
C GLY A 14 -5.30 -16.02 9.46
N GLY A 15 -6.36 -16.68 9.93
CA GLY A 15 -7.34 -17.39 9.09
C GLY A 15 -8.41 -18.09 9.93
N SER A 16 -8.90 -19.23 9.48
CA SER A 16 -9.90 -20.02 10.20
C SER A 16 -9.27 -21.09 11.10
N LEU A 17 -9.92 -21.34 12.24
CA LEU A 17 -9.64 -22.47 13.12
C LEU A 17 -10.85 -23.41 13.09
N ASP A 18 -10.68 -24.62 12.53
CA ASP A 18 -11.73 -25.64 12.53
C ASP A 18 -11.73 -26.40 13.87
N LEU A 19 -12.85 -26.29 14.58
CA LEU A 19 -13.10 -26.95 15.86
C LEU A 19 -14.29 -27.91 15.78
N GLY A 20 -14.44 -28.64 14.67
CA GLY A 20 -15.62 -29.47 14.37
C GLY A 20 -16.07 -30.48 15.44
N SER A 21 -15.23 -30.82 16.43
CA SER A 21 -15.63 -31.65 17.59
C SER A 21 -16.24 -30.88 18.77
N LEU A 22 -16.20 -29.55 18.74
CA LEU A 22 -16.70 -28.66 19.78
C LEU A 22 -17.93 -27.89 19.29
N LYS A 23 -19.03 -27.96 20.04
CA LYS A 23 -20.26 -27.18 19.77
C LYS A 23 -20.14 -25.72 20.26
N HIS A 24 -19.02 -25.06 19.99
CA HIS A 24 -18.79 -23.68 20.39
C HIS A 24 -18.55 -22.80 19.16
N ASN A 25 -19.44 -21.84 18.94
CA ASN A 25 -19.24 -20.78 17.96
C ASN A 25 -18.29 -19.74 18.56
N VAL A 26 -17.00 -19.87 18.29
CA VAL A 26 -16.04 -18.81 18.61
C VAL A 26 -16.22 -17.70 17.60
N GLN A 27 -16.73 -16.54 18.03
CA GLN A 27 -16.72 -15.36 17.19
C GLN A 27 -15.28 -14.83 17.09
N CYS A 28 -14.64 -15.09 15.95
CA CYS A 28 -13.38 -14.46 15.61
C CYS A 28 -13.64 -12.99 15.25
N LYS A 29 -12.90 -12.07 15.86
CA LYS A 29 -12.89 -10.68 15.39
C LYS A 29 -12.25 -10.65 14.00
N ASP A 30 -12.84 -9.87 13.09
CA ASP A 30 -12.18 -9.55 11.83
C ASP A 30 -11.03 -8.57 12.14
N TYR A 31 -9.80 -9.08 12.04
CA TYR A 31 -8.60 -8.26 12.24
C TYR A 31 -8.11 -7.61 10.93
N GLY A 32 -8.80 -7.85 9.81
CA GLY A 32 -8.36 -7.47 8.48
C GLY A 32 -7.13 -8.29 8.04
N ASN A 33 -6.10 -7.60 7.55
CA ASN A 33 -4.85 -8.23 7.12
C ASN A 33 -3.66 -7.67 7.93
N PRO A 34 -3.57 -7.97 9.24
CA PRO A 34 -2.47 -7.50 10.06
C PRO A 34 -1.22 -8.35 9.81
N ILE A 35 -0.05 -7.78 10.10
CA ILE A 35 1.16 -8.57 10.27
C ILE A 35 1.10 -9.24 11.65
N LEU A 36 0.97 -10.56 11.67
CA LEU A 36 1.06 -11.33 12.90
C LEU A 36 2.53 -11.55 13.26
N SER A 37 2.84 -11.59 14.56
CA SER A 37 4.22 -11.72 15.02
C SER A 37 4.34 -12.62 16.25
N TRP A 38 5.41 -13.41 16.31
CA TRP A 38 5.73 -14.34 17.40
C TRP A 38 7.18 -14.17 17.85
N GLU A 39 7.51 -14.71 19.03
CA GLU A 39 8.85 -14.66 19.63
C GLU A 39 9.45 -13.24 19.61
N ASN A 40 8.70 -12.27 20.14
CA ASN A 40 9.09 -10.85 20.16
C ASN A 40 9.44 -10.27 18.78
N GLY A 41 8.79 -10.78 17.72
CA GLY A 41 8.95 -10.30 16.35
C GLY A 41 10.03 -11.00 15.54
N LYS A 42 10.58 -12.12 16.04
CA LYS A 42 11.51 -12.95 15.27
C LYS A 42 10.82 -13.66 14.11
N TYR A 43 9.54 -14.01 14.24
CA TYR A 43 8.75 -14.59 13.15
C TYR A 43 7.52 -13.76 12.87
N ILE A 44 7.18 -13.61 11.59
CA ILE A 44 5.98 -12.90 11.15
C ILE A 44 5.22 -13.65 10.07
N LEU A 45 3.90 -13.49 10.07
CA LEU A 45 2.98 -13.95 9.02
C LEU A 45 2.34 -12.71 8.39
N CYS A 46 2.48 -12.59 7.07
CA CYS A 46 2.01 -11.45 6.30
C CYS A 46 1.57 -11.95 4.91
N ASP A 47 0.33 -11.66 4.50
CA ASP A 47 -0.28 -12.22 3.28
C ASP A 47 -0.17 -13.77 3.18
N GLY A 48 -0.30 -14.46 4.32
CA GLY A 48 -0.15 -15.93 4.37
C GLY A 48 1.28 -16.45 4.20
N ILE A 49 2.28 -15.55 4.10
CA ILE A 49 3.69 -15.93 3.98
C ILE A 49 4.33 -15.91 5.38
N PHE A 50 4.72 -17.09 5.86
CA PHE A 50 5.37 -17.23 7.17
C PHE A 50 6.89 -17.10 7.04
N THR A 51 7.46 -16.15 7.76
CA THR A 51 8.86 -15.73 7.58
C THR A 51 9.58 -15.48 8.89
N GLU A 52 10.89 -15.66 8.87
CA GLU A 52 11.82 -15.23 9.91
C GLU A 52 12.34 -13.83 9.58
N VAL A 53 12.34 -12.94 10.57
CA VAL A 53 12.83 -11.57 10.47
C VAL A 53 14.35 -11.56 10.66
N LEU A 54 15.07 -11.24 9.59
CA LEU A 54 16.52 -11.09 9.61
C LEU A 54 16.95 -9.68 10.03
N SER A 55 16.16 -8.68 9.68
CA SER A 55 16.37 -7.28 10.09
C SER A 55 15.05 -6.51 10.09
N LYS A 56 14.91 -5.56 10.99
CA LYS A 56 13.75 -4.69 11.11
C LYS A 56 14.19 -3.24 11.30
N LYS A 57 13.62 -2.35 10.49
CA LYS A 57 13.59 -0.90 10.70
C LYS A 57 12.12 -0.46 10.67
N LYS A 58 11.79 0.73 11.16
CA LYS A 58 10.40 1.22 11.25
C LYS A 58 9.60 0.95 9.97
N GLY A 59 8.64 0.01 10.02
CA GLY A 59 7.79 -0.38 8.88
C GLY A 59 8.48 -1.17 7.75
N HIS A 60 9.75 -1.54 7.89
CA HIS A 60 10.54 -2.25 6.88
C HIS A 60 11.18 -3.50 7.46
N TYR A 61 10.91 -4.64 6.83
CA TYR A 61 11.40 -5.95 7.25
C TYR A 61 12.23 -6.55 6.13
N PHE A 62 13.39 -7.08 6.49
CA PHE A 62 14.12 -8.02 5.64
C PHE A 62 13.93 -9.41 6.23
N VAL A 63 13.34 -10.31 5.45
CA VAL A 63 12.85 -11.58 5.95
C VAL A 63 13.32 -12.74 5.10
N ARG A 64 13.24 -13.94 5.67
CA ARG A 64 13.48 -15.22 5.01
C ARG A 64 12.23 -16.09 5.12
N LYS A 65 11.73 -16.59 3.99
CA LYS A 65 10.66 -17.61 3.99
C LYS A 65 11.15 -18.90 4.64
N LEU A 66 10.30 -19.54 5.44
CA LEU A 66 10.69 -20.75 6.16
C LEU A 66 10.69 -22.00 5.29
N ASP A 67 9.81 -22.06 4.29
CA ASP A 67 9.67 -23.18 3.35
C ASP A 67 10.77 -23.20 2.28
N SER A 68 11.09 -22.05 1.68
CA SER A 68 12.00 -21.95 0.52
C SER A 68 13.36 -21.34 0.85
N LYS A 69 13.52 -20.76 2.04
CA LYS A 69 14.70 -19.95 2.45
C LYS A 69 14.97 -18.73 1.56
N GLU A 70 14.04 -18.37 0.66
CA GLU A 70 14.10 -17.16 -0.16
C GLU A 70 14.08 -15.92 0.74
N LYS A 71 14.93 -14.93 0.41
CA LYS A 71 14.98 -13.65 1.12
C LYS A 71 14.22 -12.57 0.34
N MET A 72 13.52 -11.71 1.07
CA MET A 72 12.71 -10.65 0.50
C MET A 72 12.53 -9.47 1.47
N TYR A 73 12.00 -8.37 0.95
CA TYR A 73 11.59 -7.22 1.74
C TYR A 73 10.09 -7.20 1.91
N ILE A 74 9.63 -6.83 3.10
CA ILE A 74 8.24 -6.49 3.40
C ILE A 74 8.21 -5.06 3.92
N VAL A 75 7.36 -4.22 3.35
CA VAL A 75 7.16 -2.84 3.80
C VAL A 75 5.69 -2.64 4.13
N THR A 76 5.41 -1.93 5.21
CA THR A 76 4.04 -1.71 5.72
C THR A 76 3.81 -0.27 6.16
N ASP A 77 2.56 0.18 6.07
CA ASP A 77 2.07 1.43 6.65
C ASP A 77 1.86 1.35 8.18
N GLY A 78 2.10 0.19 8.79
CA GLY A 78 1.88 -0.07 10.21
C GLY A 78 0.41 -0.36 10.56
N LYS A 79 -0.46 -0.49 9.55
CA LYS A 79 -1.85 -0.90 9.67
C LYS A 79 -2.03 -2.24 8.94
N ASN A 80 -2.98 -2.31 8.00
CA ASN A 80 -3.32 -3.51 7.24
C ASN A 80 -2.84 -3.44 5.77
N THR A 81 -1.94 -2.50 5.45
CA THR A 81 -1.36 -2.39 4.11
C THR A 81 0.11 -2.77 4.15
N HIS A 82 0.48 -3.71 3.29
CA HIS A 82 1.86 -4.13 3.11
C HIS A 82 2.14 -4.56 1.68
N ALA A 83 3.42 -4.52 1.32
CA ALA A 83 3.89 -5.00 0.04
C ALA A 83 5.22 -5.74 0.20
N HIS A 84 5.46 -6.61 -0.77
CA HIS A 84 6.58 -7.52 -0.84
C HIS A 84 7.48 -7.13 -2.00
N GLY A 85 8.79 -7.31 -1.90
CA GLY A 85 9.68 -7.01 -3.01
C GLY A 85 11.03 -7.70 -2.88
N LYS A 86 11.68 -7.92 -4.03
CA LYS A 86 13.07 -8.39 -4.07
C LYS A 86 14.06 -7.30 -3.65
N SER A 87 13.64 -6.04 -3.72
CA SER A 87 14.36 -4.87 -3.23
C SER A 87 13.46 -3.97 -2.39
N LEU A 88 14.09 -3.15 -1.54
CA LEU A 88 13.39 -2.15 -0.73
C LEU A 88 12.64 -1.13 -1.59
N LYS A 89 13.20 -0.77 -2.75
CA LYS A 89 12.58 0.18 -3.69
C LYS A 89 11.28 -0.40 -4.26
N GLN A 90 11.34 -1.61 -4.79
CA GLN A 90 10.17 -2.31 -5.33
C GLN A 90 9.06 -2.44 -4.29
N ALA A 91 9.39 -2.91 -3.08
CA ALA A 91 8.39 -3.08 -2.02
C ALA A 91 7.76 -1.74 -1.60
N ASN A 92 8.51 -0.63 -1.61
CA ASN A 92 7.97 0.69 -1.34
C ASN A 92 7.03 1.19 -2.46
N GLU A 93 7.43 1.03 -3.72
CA GLU A 93 6.60 1.40 -4.88
C GLU A 93 5.27 0.64 -4.87
N ASP A 94 5.31 -0.68 -4.62
CA ASP A 94 4.12 -1.53 -4.53
C ASP A 94 3.24 -1.15 -3.34
N LEU A 95 3.83 -0.79 -2.18
CA LEU A 95 3.07 -0.32 -1.02
C LEU A 95 2.33 0.99 -1.35
N GLN A 96 3.02 1.95 -1.97
CA GLN A 96 2.41 3.21 -2.38
C GLN A 96 1.29 2.99 -3.39
N PHE A 97 1.49 2.08 -4.36
CA PHE A 97 0.45 1.70 -5.31
C PHE A 97 -0.79 1.19 -4.60
N LYS A 98 -0.64 0.24 -3.66
CA LYS A 98 -1.76 -0.32 -2.90
C LYS A 98 -2.50 0.74 -2.08
N ILE A 99 -1.76 1.60 -1.38
CA ILE A 99 -2.37 2.69 -0.57
C ILE A 99 -3.21 3.61 -1.46
N ILE A 100 -2.67 4.02 -2.60
CA ILE A 100 -3.37 4.93 -3.51
C ILE A 100 -4.57 4.23 -4.18
N SER A 101 -4.40 2.97 -4.61
CA SER A 101 -5.49 2.20 -5.21
C SER A 101 -6.66 2.02 -4.24
N GLU A 102 -6.39 1.68 -2.97
CA GLU A 102 -7.44 1.56 -1.95
C GLU A 102 -8.12 2.89 -1.64
N LYS A 103 -7.38 4.01 -1.66
CA LYS A 103 -7.98 5.34 -1.57
C LYS A 103 -8.90 5.62 -2.75
N LEU A 104 -8.44 5.41 -3.98
CA LEU A 104 -9.24 5.67 -5.19
C LEU A 104 -10.51 4.80 -5.27
N LYS A 105 -10.49 3.57 -4.75
CA LYS A 105 -11.69 2.70 -4.68
C LYS A 105 -12.76 3.26 -3.73
N LYS A 106 -12.35 3.89 -2.63
CA LYS A 106 -13.26 4.42 -1.60
C LYS A 106 -13.63 5.88 -1.83
N GLU A 107 -12.74 6.64 -2.45
CA GLU A 107 -12.78 8.07 -2.63
C GLU A 107 -12.40 8.40 -4.09
N PRO A 108 -13.37 8.45 -5.03
CA PRO A 108 -13.11 8.88 -6.40
C PRO A 108 -12.57 10.31 -6.43
N ILE A 109 -11.87 10.71 -7.50
CA ILE A 109 -11.20 12.01 -7.56
C ILE A 109 -12.25 13.12 -7.66
N GLN A 110 -12.55 13.76 -6.53
CA GLN A 110 -13.41 14.93 -6.40
C GLN A 110 -12.63 16.21 -6.69
N GLU A 111 -13.32 17.33 -6.88
CA GLU A 111 -12.72 18.64 -7.17
C GLU A 111 -11.62 19.06 -6.19
N ASP A 112 -11.80 18.80 -4.91
CA ASP A 112 -10.90 19.18 -3.83
C ASP A 112 -9.86 18.12 -3.48
N SER A 113 -9.86 16.97 -4.18
CA SER A 113 -8.89 15.91 -3.99
C SER A 113 -7.46 16.42 -4.23
N LEU A 114 -6.60 16.28 -3.22
CA LEU A 114 -5.21 16.69 -3.28
C LEU A 114 -4.35 15.62 -3.95
N LEU A 115 -3.77 15.98 -5.09
CA LEU A 115 -2.98 15.10 -5.94
C LEU A 115 -1.50 15.45 -5.87
N THR A 116 -0.68 14.41 -5.83
CA THR A 116 0.79 14.50 -5.84
C THR A 116 1.31 14.02 -7.17
N VAL A 117 2.60 14.27 -7.45
CA VAL A 117 3.29 13.69 -8.60
C VAL A 117 3.16 12.17 -8.61
N LYS A 118 3.28 11.53 -7.45
CA LYS A 118 3.10 10.08 -7.32
C LYS A 118 1.69 9.63 -7.66
N HIS A 119 0.65 10.32 -7.18
CA HIS A 119 -0.74 10.00 -7.54
C HIS A 119 -0.93 10.03 -9.06
N TYR A 120 -0.53 11.13 -9.70
CA TYR A 120 -0.70 11.30 -11.14
C TYR A 120 0.06 10.26 -11.95
N ARG A 121 1.34 10.00 -11.61
CA ARG A 121 2.15 8.97 -12.27
C ARG A 121 1.54 7.57 -12.12
N LEU A 122 0.98 7.26 -10.95
CA LEU A 122 0.35 5.98 -10.69
C LEU A 122 -0.91 5.75 -11.55
N ILE A 123 -1.76 6.77 -11.63
CA ILE A 123 -3.03 6.72 -12.37
C ILE A 123 -2.76 6.62 -13.86
N THR A 124 -1.86 7.46 -14.36
CA THR A 124 -1.66 7.64 -15.81
C THR A 124 -0.62 6.71 -16.40
N GLY A 125 0.35 6.26 -15.59
CA GLY A 125 1.58 5.61 -16.03
C GLY A 125 2.64 6.61 -16.55
N ALA A 126 2.51 7.90 -16.27
CA ALA A 126 3.46 8.91 -16.72
C ALA A 126 4.88 8.65 -16.16
N CYS A 127 5.89 8.83 -17.01
CA CYS A 127 7.28 8.80 -16.58
C CYS A 127 7.63 10.06 -15.77
N ASP A 128 8.62 9.98 -14.89
CA ASP A 128 9.02 11.09 -14.02
C ASP A 128 9.44 12.32 -14.80
N THR A 129 10.25 12.14 -15.85
CA THR A 129 10.71 13.21 -16.74
C THR A 129 9.53 13.93 -17.39
N GLY A 130 8.54 13.19 -17.91
CA GLY A 130 7.37 13.79 -18.55
C GLY A 130 6.53 14.63 -17.57
N VAL A 131 6.42 14.20 -16.31
CA VAL A 131 5.76 14.99 -15.27
C VAL A 131 6.58 16.22 -14.92
N ARG A 132 7.91 16.10 -14.79
CA ARG A 132 8.79 17.24 -14.55
C ARG A 132 8.65 18.31 -15.63
N ASP A 133 8.71 17.92 -16.89
CA ASP A 133 8.57 18.83 -18.04
C ASP A 133 7.17 19.47 -18.07
N PHE A 134 6.13 18.72 -17.70
CA PHE A 134 4.78 19.26 -17.56
C PHE A 134 4.72 20.32 -16.45
N MET A 135 5.27 20.03 -15.27
CA MET A 135 5.28 20.96 -14.13
C MET A 135 6.04 22.24 -14.46
N GLN A 136 7.24 22.13 -15.06
CA GLN A 136 8.04 23.29 -15.49
C GLN A 136 7.27 24.18 -16.47
N ARG A 137 6.65 23.59 -17.51
CA ARG A 137 5.88 24.35 -18.52
C ARG A 137 4.65 25.06 -17.95
N ASN A 138 4.10 24.57 -16.85
CA ASN A 138 2.91 25.12 -16.21
C ASN A 138 3.23 25.94 -14.96
N GLY A 139 4.51 26.18 -14.65
CA GLY A 139 4.92 26.97 -13.48
C GLY A 139 4.54 26.33 -12.14
N LEU A 140 4.40 25.01 -12.09
CA LEU A 140 4.13 24.28 -10.86
C LEU A 140 5.45 24.06 -10.11
N GLU A 141 5.49 24.44 -8.84
CA GLU A 141 6.68 24.29 -8.00
C GLU A 141 6.94 22.82 -7.64
N PHE A 142 8.20 22.38 -7.79
CA PHE A 142 8.65 21.05 -7.38
C PHE A 142 10.12 21.08 -6.94
N GLU A 143 10.51 20.03 -6.23
CA GLU A 143 11.88 19.69 -5.91
C GLU A 143 12.27 18.35 -6.57
N VAL A 144 13.57 18.11 -6.71
CA VAL A 144 14.10 16.80 -7.13
C VAL A 144 14.82 16.18 -5.96
N VAL A 145 14.29 15.06 -5.45
CA VAL A 145 14.86 14.32 -4.32
C VAL A 145 15.17 12.92 -4.79
N ASN A 146 16.44 12.50 -4.67
CA ASN A 146 16.90 11.18 -5.14
C ASN A 146 16.53 10.88 -6.61
N ASN A 147 16.65 11.87 -7.50
CA ASN A 147 16.24 11.81 -8.91
C ASN A 147 14.74 11.60 -9.18
N GLU A 148 13.88 11.76 -8.17
CA GLU A 148 12.42 11.75 -8.34
C GLU A 148 11.87 13.17 -8.22
N THR A 149 10.92 13.51 -9.09
CA THR A 149 10.17 14.76 -9.01
C THR A 149 9.17 14.68 -7.88
N LYS A 150 9.16 15.70 -7.01
CA LYS A 150 8.23 15.80 -5.90
C LYS A 150 7.67 17.22 -5.82
N GLU A 151 6.35 17.32 -5.79
CA GLU A 151 5.66 18.60 -5.62
C GLU A 151 6.03 19.27 -4.29
N ILE A 152 6.12 20.61 -4.30
CA ILE A 152 6.23 21.38 -3.04
C ILE A 152 4.91 21.30 -2.27
N ASN A 153 3.80 21.51 -2.99
CA ASN A 153 2.45 21.39 -2.46
C ASN A 153 1.60 20.50 -3.39
N PRO A 154 0.77 19.59 -2.83
CA PRO A 154 -0.23 18.88 -3.62
C PRO A 154 -1.20 19.84 -4.32
N ILE A 155 -1.61 19.50 -5.54
CA ILE A 155 -2.55 20.29 -6.34
C ILE A 155 -3.97 19.72 -6.23
N LYS A 156 -5.00 20.56 -6.15
CA LYS A 156 -6.39 20.09 -6.18
C LYS A 156 -6.76 19.59 -7.57
N ALA A 157 -7.59 18.57 -7.66
CA ALA A 157 -8.01 18.01 -8.94
C ALA A 157 -8.68 19.05 -9.86
N LYS A 158 -9.50 19.95 -9.30
CA LYS A 158 -10.16 21.02 -10.07
C LYS A 158 -9.18 22.02 -10.68
N ASP A 159 -8.02 22.22 -10.06
CA ASP A 159 -6.97 23.12 -10.55
C ASP A 159 -6.04 22.38 -11.53
N LEU A 160 -5.85 21.08 -11.33
CA LEU A 160 -5.03 20.23 -12.19
C LEU A 160 -5.73 19.90 -13.52
N LEU A 161 -7.02 19.53 -13.50
CA LEU A 161 -7.73 19.05 -14.70
C LEU A 161 -7.70 20.06 -15.87
N PRO A 162 -7.94 21.37 -15.68
CA PRO A 162 -7.83 22.35 -16.74
C PRO A 162 -6.42 22.44 -17.33
N LEU A 163 -5.38 22.33 -16.50
CA LEU A 163 -3.99 22.32 -16.97
C LEU A 163 -3.69 21.09 -17.82
N LEU A 164 -4.18 19.91 -17.41
CA LEU A 164 -4.02 18.68 -18.16
C LEU A 164 -4.71 18.76 -19.53
N ILE A 165 -5.94 19.30 -19.58
CA ILE A 165 -6.70 19.51 -20.83
C ILE A 165 -5.97 20.50 -21.74
N LYS A 166 -5.59 21.67 -21.23
CA LYS A 166 -4.92 22.74 -21.99
C LYS A 166 -3.64 22.25 -22.68
N ASN A 167 -2.90 21.36 -22.03
CA ASN A 167 -1.59 20.89 -22.51
C ASN A 167 -1.65 19.54 -23.23
N ASN A 168 -2.84 18.95 -23.41
CA ASN A 168 -3.01 17.57 -23.90
C ASN A 168 -2.07 16.59 -23.16
N ALA A 169 -2.13 16.62 -21.83
CA ALA A 169 -1.18 15.90 -21.00
C ALA A 169 -1.30 14.38 -21.14
N TYR A 170 -0.18 13.67 -20.93
CA TYR A 170 -0.14 12.21 -21.02
C TYR A 170 -1.10 11.55 -20.03
N GLY A 171 -1.93 10.61 -20.49
CA GLY A 171 -2.89 9.90 -19.63
C GLY A 171 -4.04 10.77 -19.12
N LEU A 172 -4.33 11.90 -19.78
CA LEU A 172 -5.52 12.72 -19.53
C LEU A 172 -6.80 11.88 -19.50
N ASP A 173 -6.97 10.94 -20.43
CA ASP A 173 -8.19 10.14 -20.53
C ASP A 173 -8.36 9.22 -19.31
N LYS A 174 -7.29 8.50 -18.92
CA LYS A 174 -7.27 7.70 -17.68
C LYS A 174 -7.54 8.53 -16.43
N PHE A 175 -7.03 9.76 -16.40
CA PHE A 175 -7.30 10.67 -15.30
C PHE A 175 -8.79 11.06 -15.26
N LYS A 176 -9.39 11.40 -16.42
CA LYS A 176 -10.81 11.73 -16.54
C LYS A 176 -11.74 10.57 -16.15
N GLU A 177 -11.38 9.33 -16.45
CA GLU A 177 -12.15 8.14 -16.05
C GLU A 177 -12.35 8.03 -14.53
N LEU A 178 -11.41 8.59 -13.74
CA LEU A 178 -11.45 8.57 -12.28
C LEU A 178 -12.00 9.85 -11.65
N VAL A 179 -12.18 10.90 -12.46
CA VAL A 179 -12.69 12.19 -12.02
C VAL A 179 -14.21 12.15 -11.91
N GLN A 180 -14.73 12.59 -10.78
CA GLN A 180 -16.15 12.75 -10.52
C GLN A 180 -16.41 14.14 -9.94
N PHE A 181 -16.25 15.19 -10.76
CA PHE A 181 -16.65 16.54 -10.35
C PHE A 181 -18.18 16.63 -10.39
N LYS A 182 -18.77 17.31 -9.40
CA LYS A 182 -20.23 17.41 -9.23
C LYS A 182 -20.72 18.78 -9.64
#